data_AF-A0A653Q5X6-F1
#
_entry.id   AF-A0A653Q5X6-F1
#
_cell.length_a   1.000
_cell.length_b   1.000
_cell.length_c   1.000
_cell.angle_alpha   90.00
_cell.angle_beta   90.00
_cell.angle_gamma   90.00
#
_symmetry.space_group_name_H-M   'P 1'
#
loop_
_entity.id
_entity.type
_entity.pdbx_description
1 polymer ?
#
loop_
_entity_poly.entity_id
_entity_poly.type
_entity_poly.pdbx_seq_one_letter_code
_entity_poly.pdbx_strand_id
1 'polypeptide(L)'
;MTLVHEAGHAVVAVLTGRRLNGIRLHSDTSGLTVSSGKPRGAGMIATAAAGYLAPAALGLGSVLLVDGGHTPWALYAGLATLALMLLYIRNWFGLVVVGLSGVAVGLLIWKAPERVQDFAALAFAWFLLVAAPRMTVDLWAHRRRVRTRTTDADILARLTILPAAVWNTIFLLLTLAALAGAVRVTDLLT
;
A
#
# COMPACT_ATOMS: atom_id res chain seq x y z
N MET A 1 -1.11 6.85 -0.58
CA MET A 1 -1.93 5.67 -0.88
C MET A 1 -1.36 4.89 -2.07
N THR A 2 -1.44 5.41 -3.30
CA THR A 2 -0.99 4.72 -4.53
C THR A 2 0.42 4.18 -4.45
N LEU A 3 1.38 4.95 -3.93
CA LEU A 3 2.76 4.48 -3.76
C LEU A 3 2.87 3.17 -2.98
N VAL A 4 2.15 3.07 -1.85
CA VAL A 4 2.19 1.89 -0.98
C VAL A 4 1.45 0.72 -1.61
N HIS A 5 0.39 0.99 -2.39
CA HIS A 5 -0.31 -0.01 -3.21
C HIS A 5 0.64 -0.64 -4.25
N GLU A 6 1.34 0.19 -5.02
CA GLU A 6 2.32 -0.28 -6.02
C GLU A 6 3.51 -1.00 -5.36
N ALA A 7 4.00 -0.48 -4.23
CA ALA A 7 5.05 -1.13 -3.45
C ALA A 7 4.61 -2.52 -2.97
N GLY A 8 3.34 -2.69 -2.57
CA GLY A 8 2.77 -3.98 -2.21
C GLY A 8 2.86 -5.00 -3.34
N HIS A 9 2.43 -4.63 -4.55
CA HIS A 9 2.61 -5.47 -5.74
C HIS A 9 4.08 -5.80 -5.97
N ALA A 10 4.96 -4.80 -5.92
CA ALA A 10 6.38 -4.95 -6.19
C ALA A 10 7.06 -5.93 -5.23
N VAL A 11 6.86 -5.74 -3.92
CA VAL A 11 7.44 -6.58 -2.86
C VAL A 11 6.95 -8.02 -2.99
N VAL A 12 5.64 -8.23 -3.08
CA VAL A 12 5.08 -9.59 -3.15
C VAL A 12 5.41 -10.26 -4.48
N ALA A 13 5.50 -9.51 -5.58
CA ALA A 13 5.98 -10.06 -6.85
C ALA A 13 7.39 -10.65 -6.71
N VAL A 14 8.33 -9.90 -6.13
CA VAL A 14 9.70 -10.38 -5.92
C VAL A 14 9.74 -11.59 -4.99
N LEU A 15 9.03 -11.52 -3.85
CA LEU A 15 8.98 -12.63 -2.88
C LEU A 15 8.35 -13.91 -3.46
N THR A 16 7.49 -13.79 -4.46
CA THR A 16 6.86 -14.93 -5.14
C THR A 16 7.60 -15.37 -6.40
N GLY A 17 8.84 -14.90 -6.59
CA GLY A 17 9.73 -15.32 -7.67
C GLY A 17 9.42 -14.66 -9.03
N ARG A 18 8.67 -13.56 -9.05
CA ARG A 18 8.44 -12.75 -10.26
C ARG A 18 9.54 -11.70 -10.38
N ARG A 19 9.89 -11.35 -11.61
CA ARG A 19 10.85 -10.29 -11.91
C ARG A 19 10.15 -8.94 -11.99
N LEU A 20 10.54 -7.99 -11.15
CA LEU A 20 10.06 -6.62 -11.21
C LEU A 20 10.77 -5.86 -12.35
N ASN A 21 10.00 -5.32 -13.29
CA ASN A 21 10.53 -4.60 -14.46
C ASN A 21 10.54 -3.09 -14.24
N GLY A 22 9.56 -2.56 -13.50
CA GLY A 22 9.53 -1.16 -13.13
C GLY A 22 8.18 -0.72 -12.57
N ILE A 23 8.18 0.48 -12.00
CA ILE A 23 7.00 1.12 -11.42
C ILE A 23 6.85 2.50 -12.08
N ARG A 24 5.61 2.90 -12.36
CA ARG A 24 5.29 4.24 -12.86
C ARG A 24 4.23 4.87 -11.97
N LEU A 25 4.42 6.14 -11.63
CA LEU A 25 3.42 6.94 -10.90
C LEU A 25 2.96 8.09 -11.78
N HIS A 26 1.68 8.43 -11.76
CA HIS A 26 1.13 9.50 -12.59
C HIS A 26 0.48 10.59 -11.72
N SER A 27 0.36 11.80 -12.29
CA SER A 27 -0.20 12.96 -11.60
C SER A 27 -1.70 12.87 -11.33
N ASP A 28 -2.42 12.02 -12.07
CA ASP A 28 -3.82 11.67 -11.84
C ASP A 28 -4.01 10.69 -10.67
N THR A 29 -2.97 10.49 -9.84
CA THR A 29 -2.90 9.57 -8.71
C THR A 29 -2.93 8.08 -9.07
N SER A 30 -2.87 7.74 -10.36
CA SER A 30 -2.70 6.35 -10.81
C SER A 30 -1.27 5.86 -10.67
N GLY A 31 -1.11 4.54 -10.53
CA GLY A 31 0.16 3.83 -10.47
C GLY A 31 0.14 2.64 -11.41
N LEU A 32 1.33 2.15 -11.76
CA LEU A 32 1.48 0.91 -12.51
C LEU A 32 2.78 0.20 -12.15
N THR A 33 2.65 -0.97 -11.52
CA THR A 33 3.73 -1.91 -11.28
C THR A 33 3.77 -2.99 -12.36
N VAL A 34 4.89 -3.07 -13.08
CA VAL A 34 5.09 -4.06 -14.15
C VAL A 34 6.04 -5.14 -13.65
N SER A 35 5.55 -6.38 -13.61
CA SER A 35 6.34 -7.57 -13.29
C SER A 35 6.16 -8.67 -14.34
N SER A 36 7.19 -9.48 -14.57
CA SER A 36 7.18 -10.66 -15.44
C SER A 36 7.40 -11.95 -14.65
N GLY A 37 6.82 -13.05 -15.12
CA GLY A 37 6.82 -14.34 -14.45
C GLY A 37 5.60 -15.16 -14.86
N LYS A 38 5.33 -16.26 -14.15
CA LYS A 38 4.14 -17.08 -14.41
C LYS A 38 2.87 -16.23 -14.28
N PRO A 39 2.02 -16.11 -15.34
CA PRO A 39 0.85 -15.24 -15.31
C PRO A 39 -0.32 -15.82 -14.50
N ARG A 40 -0.17 -17.04 -13.97
CA ARG A 40 -1.17 -17.76 -13.16
C ARG A 40 -0.49 -18.43 -11.96
N GLY A 41 -1.31 -18.85 -11.00
CA GLY A 41 -0.88 -19.57 -9.79
C GLY A 41 -0.73 -18.66 -8.57
N ALA A 42 -0.33 -19.26 -7.45
CA ALA A 42 -0.32 -18.61 -6.14
C ALA A 42 0.49 -17.31 -6.09
N GLY A 43 1.63 -17.23 -6.78
CA GLY A 43 2.43 -16.01 -6.83
C GLY A 43 1.70 -14.83 -7.48
N MET A 44 0.96 -15.06 -8.56
CA MET A 44 0.16 -14.01 -9.21
C MET A 44 -1.06 -13.62 -8.36
N ILE A 45 -1.69 -14.59 -7.69
CA ILE A 45 -2.80 -14.33 -6.75
C ILE A 45 -2.31 -13.45 -5.60
N ALA A 46 -1.21 -13.84 -4.94
CA ALA A 46 -0.61 -13.07 -3.85
C ALA A 46 -0.21 -11.66 -4.32
N THR A 47 0.43 -11.55 -5.48
CA THR A 47 0.82 -10.24 -6.05
C THR A 47 -0.40 -9.35 -6.28
N ALA A 48 -1.47 -9.86 -6.88
CA ALA A 48 -2.68 -9.08 -7.15
C ALA A 48 -3.38 -8.65 -5.84
N ALA A 49 -3.44 -9.53 -4.83
CA ALA A 49 -4.03 -9.19 -3.54
C ALA A 49 -3.22 -8.16 -2.76
N ALA A 50 -1.88 -8.18 -2.89
CA ALA A 50 -0.98 -7.37 -2.09
C ALA A 50 -1.20 -5.87 -2.23
N GLY A 51 -1.56 -5.36 -3.41
CA GLY A 51 -1.76 -3.93 -3.62
C GLY A 51 -2.83 -3.34 -2.71
N TYR A 52 -3.99 -4.00 -2.61
CA TYR A 52 -5.09 -3.52 -1.77
C TYR A 52 -4.83 -3.68 -0.27
N LEU A 53 -4.00 -4.65 0.12
CA LEU A 53 -3.72 -4.95 1.52
C LEU A 53 -2.52 -4.17 2.09
N ALA A 54 -1.52 -3.85 1.26
CA ALA A 54 -0.28 -3.23 1.72
C ALA A 54 -0.48 -1.89 2.47
N PRO A 55 -1.34 -0.96 2.03
CA PRO A 55 -1.55 0.29 2.77
C PRO A 55 -2.15 0.09 4.16
N ALA A 56 -3.16 -0.78 4.29
CA ALA A 56 -3.75 -1.10 5.58
C ALA A 56 -2.76 -1.83 6.50
N ALA A 57 -1.97 -2.76 5.95
CA ALA A 57 -0.95 -3.50 6.69
C ALA A 57 0.18 -2.57 7.18
N LEU A 58 0.69 -1.68 6.32
CA LEU A 58 1.73 -0.71 6.70
C LEU A 58 1.19 0.30 7.72
N GLY A 59 -0.05 0.77 7.54
CA GLY A 59 -0.70 1.66 8.50
C GLY A 59 -0.88 1.01 9.88
N LEU A 60 -1.46 -0.19 9.95
CA LEU A 60 -1.62 -0.91 11.21
C LEU A 60 -0.27 -1.23 11.86
N GLY A 61 0.70 -1.70 11.08
CA GLY A 61 2.05 -1.98 11.57
C GLY A 61 2.73 -0.75 12.15
N SER A 62 2.59 0.41 11.50
CA SER A 62 3.10 1.68 12.01
C SER A 62 2.41 2.11 13.31
N VAL A 63 1.09 1.95 13.44
CA VAL A 63 0.38 2.23 14.69
C VAL A 63 0.92 1.34 15.83
N LEU A 64 1.03 0.03 15.60
CA LEU A 64 1.55 -0.92 16.59
C LEU A 64 3.00 -0.60 17.00
N LEU A 65 3.84 -0.18 16.05
CA LEU A 65 5.22 0.21 16.34
C LEU A 65 5.27 1.49 17.18
N VAL A 66 4.49 2.51 16.83
CA VAL A 66 4.48 3.77 17.60
C VAL A 66 3.91 3.55 19.00
N ASP A 67 2.80 2.82 19.12
CA ASP A 67 2.19 2.48 20.41
C ASP A 67 3.15 1.70 21.32
N GLY A 68 3.91 0.77 20.74
CA GLY A 68 4.95 0.05 21.46
C GLY A 68 6.22 0.85 21.74
N GLY A 69 6.30 2.15 21.43
CA GLY A 69 7.49 2.99 21.63
C GLY A 69 8.62 2.78 20.61
N HIS A 70 8.33 2.17 19.46
CA HIS A 70 9.26 1.81 18.40
C HIS A 70 9.11 2.68 17.13
N THR A 71 8.75 3.96 17.28
CA THR A 71 8.56 4.91 16.16
C THR A 71 9.66 4.92 15.10
N PRO A 72 10.97 4.84 15.46
CA PRO A 72 12.02 4.81 14.44
C PRO A 72 11.84 3.67 13.42
N TRP A 73 11.35 2.51 13.86
CA TRP A 73 11.10 1.37 12.96
C TRP A 73 9.93 1.63 12.00
N ALA A 74 8.90 2.36 12.42
CA ALA A 74 7.81 2.77 11.54
C ALA A 74 8.33 3.72 10.43
N LEU A 75 9.19 4.68 10.82
CA LEU A 75 9.82 5.61 9.87
C LEU A 75 10.80 4.90 8.94
N TYR A 76 11.59 3.95 9.44
CA TYR A 76 12.49 3.14 8.61
C TYR A 76 11.73 2.23 7.64
N ALA A 77 10.59 1.66 8.04
CA ALA A 77 9.74 0.90 7.12
C ALA A 77 9.20 1.79 5.98
N GLY A 78 8.77 3.01 6.32
CA GLY A 78 8.38 4.01 5.32
C GLY A 78 9.54 4.39 4.38
N LEU A 79 10.72 4.68 4.94
CA LEU A 79 11.91 5.03 4.17
C LEU A 79 12.38 3.87 3.28
N ALA A 80 12.36 2.64 3.77
CA ALA A 80 12.69 1.43 3.01
C ALA A 80 11.70 1.23 1.85
N THR A 81 10.41 1.48 2.08
CA THR A 81 9.39 1.47 1.02
C THR A 81 9.70 2.51 -0.05
N LEU A 82 10.06 3.74 0.34
CA LEU A 82 10.44 4.80 -0.59
C LEU A 82 11.72 4.48 -1.36
N ALA A 83 12.73 3.93 -0.68
CA ALA A 83 13.99 3.50 -1.30
C ALA A 83 13.75 2.40 -2.34
N LEU A 84 12.96 1.38 -2.00
CA LEU A 84 12.57 0.32 -2.94
C LEU A 84 11.84 0.90 -4.15
N MET A 85 10.91 1.82 -3.93
CA MET A 85 10.22 2.50 -5.03
C MET A 85 11.20 3.27 -5.93
N LEU A 86 12.13 4.04 -5.35
CA LEU A 86 13.16 4.79 -6.09
C LEU A 86 14.00 3.90 -7.01
N LEU A 87 14.36 2.69 -6.58
CA LEU A 87 15.13 1.74 -7.39
C LEU A 87 14.38 1.28 -8.66
N TYR A 88 13.05 1.26 -8.61
CA TYR A 88 12.23 0.69 -9.68
C TYR A 88 11.38 1.72 -10.44
N ILE A 89 11.30 2.97 -9.99
CA ILE A 89 10.57 4.01 -10.70
C ILE A 89 11.20 4.29 -12.07
N ARG A 90 10.35 4.31 -13.10
CA ARG A 90 10.76 4.50 -14.51
C ARG A 90 10.16 5.75 -15.14
N ASN A 91 9.74 6.74 -14.35
CA ASN A 91 9.20 8.00 -14.85
C ASN A 91 9.53 9.20 -13.96
N TRP A 92 9.65 10.37 -14.58
CA TRP A 92 10.08 11.62 -13.91
C TRP A 92 9.19 12.05 -12.76
N PHE A 93 7.87 12.04 -12.95
CA PHE A 93 6.93 12.41 -11.89
C PHE A 93 7.12 11.53 -10.64
N GLY A 94 7.24 10.21 -10.84
CA GLY A 94 7.52 9.30 -9.74
C GLY A 94 8.84 9.61 -9.04
N LEU A 95 9.92 9.89 -9.79
CA LEU A 95 11.22 10.19 -9.20
C LEU A 95 11.17 11.43 -8.30
N VAL A 96 10.50 12.48 -8.76
CA VAL A 96 10.34 13.72 -7.98
C VAL A 96 9.51 13.46 -6.73
N VAL A 97 8.33 12.85 -6.87
CA VAL A 97 7.43 12.61 -5.73
C VAL A 97 8.08 11.71 -4.67
N VAL A 98 8.68 10.59 -5.09
CA VAL A 98 9.31 9.65 -4.16
C VAL A 98 10.61 10.18 -3.61
N GLY A 99 11.41 10.88 -4.41
CA GLY A 99 12.62 11.56 -3.97
C GLY A 99 12.33 12.62 -2.90
N LEU A 100 11.38 13.52 -3.15
CA LEU A 100 10.98 14.54 -2.17
C LEU A 100 10.39 13.91 -0.90
N SER A 101 9.57 12.87 -1.04
CA SER A 101 9.04 12.14 0.12
C SER A 101 10.16 11.48 0.93
N GLY A 102 11.15 10.88 0.26
CA GLY A 102 12.31 10.26 0.89
C GLY A 102 13.18 11.27 1.63
N VAL A 103 13.45 12.43 1.02
CA VAL A 103 14.16 13.53 1.67
C VAL A 103 13.38 14.05 2.88
N ALA A 104 12.07 14.24 2.76
CA ALA A 104 11.23 14.71 3.87
C ALA A 104 11.26 13.73 5.05
N VAL A 105 11.10 12.42 4.80
CA VAL A 105 11.20 11.39 5.84
C VAL A 105 12.61 11.31 6.42
N GLY A 106 13.65 11.39 5.59
CA GLY A 106 15.05 11.41 6.05
C GLY A 106 15.36 12.61 6.95
N LEU A 107 14.87 13.80 6.60
CA LEU A 107 14.99 15.00 7.42
C LEU A 107 14.19 14.89 8.71
N LEU A 108 12.99 14.32 8.67
CA LEU A 108 12.18 14.03 9.85
C LEU A 108 12.97 13.16 10.83
N ILE A 109 13.54 12.05 10.36
CA ILE A 109 14.36 11.15 11.18
C ILE A 109 15.60 11.88 11.75
N TRP A 110 16.27 12.70 10.94
CA TRP A 110 17.55 13.29 11.32
C TRP A 110 17.43 14.52 12.23
N LYS A 111 16.37 15.31 12.06
CA LYS A 111 16.27 16.65 12.66
C LYS A 111 15.08 16.84 13.59
N ALA A 112 14.02 16.05 13.46
CA ALA A 112 12.81 16.31 14.21
C ALA A 112 12.87 15.71 15.63
N PRO A 113 12.34 16.41 16.65
CA PRO A 113 12.15 15.84 17.97
C PRO A 113 11.24 14.60 17.93
N GLU A 114 11.40 13.69 18.89
CA GLU A 114 10.65 12.42 18.97
C GLU A 114 9.13 12.63 18.86
N ARG A 115 8.57 13.60 19.59
CA ARG A 115 7.13 13.92 19.52
C ARG A 115 6.65 14.27 18.11
N VAL A 116 7.49 14.91 17.29
CA VAL A 116 7.16 15.25 15.90
C VAL A 116 7.26 14.00 15.01
N GLN A 117 8.22 13.13 15.28
CA GLN A 117 8.35 11.84 14.60
C GLN A 117 7.13 10.94 14.87
N ASP A 118 6.69 10.82 16.13
CA ASP A 118 5.51 10.06 16.53
C ASP A 118 4.26 10.59 15.84
N PHE A 119 4.05 11.91 15.91
CA PHE A 119 2.91 12.56 15.27
C PHE A 119 2.90 12.32 13.76
N ALA A 120 4.03 12.49 13.08
CA ALA A 120 4.13 12.28 11.64
C ALA A 120 3.90 10.81 11.26
N ALA A 121 4.47 9.87 12.00
CA ALA A 121 4.29 8.44 11.79
C ALA A 121 2.83 8.02 11.97
N LEU A 122 2.17 8.47 13.05
CA LEU A 122 0.75 8.20 13.30
C LEU A 122 -0.15 8.88 12.27
N ALA A 123 0.09 10.15 11.93
CA ALA A 123 -0.70 10.86 10.94
C ALA A 123 -0.65 10.14 9.57
N PHE A 124 0.53 9.68 9.16
CA PHE A 124 0.69 8.91 7.94
C PHE A 124 0.03 7.53 8.04
N ALA A 125 0.19 6.85 9.18
CA ALA A 125 -0.43 5.54 9.42
C ALA A 125 -1.96 5.60 9.35
N TRP A 126 -2.57 6.58 10.04
CA TRP A 126 -4.00 6.84 10.01
C TRP A 126 -4.50 7.23 8.62
N PHE A 127 -3.74 8.06 7.90
CA PHE A 127 -4.05 8.36 6.50
C PHE A 127 -4.13 7.09 5.65
N LEU A 128 -3.18 6.15 5.79
CA LEU A 128 -3.22 4.88 5.06
C LEU A 128 -4.41 4.00 5.48
N LEU A 129 -4.66 3.88 6.79
CA LEU A 129 -5.73 3.07 7.35
C LEU A 129 -7.12 3.56 6.94
N VAL A 130 -7.35 4.87 6.87
CA VAL A 130 -8.63 5.46 6.44
C VAL A 130 -8.77 5.45 4.92
N ALA A 131 -7.69 5.70 4.18
CA ALA A 131 -7.73 5.70 2.72
C ALA A 131 -7.92 4.29 2.13
N ALA A 132 -7.44 3.24 2.80
CA ALA A 132 -7.50 1.87 2.29
C ALA A 132 -8.94 1.34 2.08
N PRO A 133 -9.86 1.40 3.06
CA PRO A 133 -11.25 1.03 2.86
C PRO A 133 -11.91 1.85 1.75
N ARG A 134 -11.68 3.18 1.72
CA ARG A 134 -12.22 4.06 0.68
C ARG A 134 -11.82 3.60 -0.73
N MET A 135 -10.55 3.26 -0.93
CA MET A 135 -10.06 2.74 -2.21
C MET A 135 -10.79 1.45 -2.63
N THR A 136 -11.07 0.55 -1.67
CA THR A 136 -11.81 -0.69 -1.96
C THR A 136 -13.29 -0.45 -2.27
N VAL A 137 -13.90 0.61 -1.70
CA VAL A 137 -15.27 1.02 -2.06
C VAL A 137 -15.32 1.58 -3.48
N ASP A 138 -14.32 2.37 -3.86
CA ASP A 138 -14.24 3.00 -5.19
C ASP A 138 -14.15 1.98 -6.32
N LEU A 139 -13.65 0.76 -6.07
CA LEU A 139 -13.69 -0.36 -7.02
C LEU A 139 -15.11 -0.67 -7.53
N TRP A 140 -16.13 -0.54 -6.69
CA TRP A 140 -17.51 -0.80 -7.09
C TRP A 140 -18.04 0.27 -8.05
N ALA A 141 -17.70 1.53 -7.80
CA ALA A 141 -18.03 2.62 -8.71
C ALA A 141 -17.26 2.47 -10.03
N HIS A 142 -15.99 2.10 -9.97
CA HIS A 142 -15.15 1.87 -11.15
C HIS A 142 -15.70 0.75 -12.03
N ARG A 143 -16.08 -0.39 -11.45
CA ARG A 143 -16.66 -1.53 -12.20
C ARG A 143 -18.01 -1.21 -12.87
N ARG A 144 -18.78 -0.26 -12.33
CA ARG A 144 -20.03 0.21 -12.97
C ARG A 144 -19.76 1.15 -14.15
N ARG A 145 -18.72 1.97 -14.07
CA ARG A 145 -18.41 3.01 -15.07
C ARG A 145 -17.52 2.50 -16.19
N VAL A 146 -16.62 1.55 -15.90
CA VAL A 146 -15.56 1.13 -16.81
C VAL A 146 -15.78 -0.32 -17.24
N ARG A 147 -15.88 -0.55 -18.55
CA ARG A 147 -16.08 -1.89 -19.13
C ARG A 147 -14.81 -2.76 -19.13
N THR A 148 -13.63 -2.15 -19.11
CA THR A 148 -12.35 -2.87 -19.07
C THR A 148 -12.12 -3.43 -17.67
N ARG A 149 -12.27 -4.76 -17.52
CA ARG A 149 -12.11 -5.49 -16.25
C ARG A 149 -10.65 -5.79 -15.93
N THR A 150 -9.87 -4.73 -15.66
CA THR A 150 -8.41 -4.79 -15.49
C THR A 150 -7.94 -4.59 -14.05
N THR A 151 -8.86 -4.46 -13.08
CA THR A 151 -8.50 -4.29 -11.66
C THR A 151 -7.88 -5.55 -11.07
N ASP A 152 -7.18 -5.46 -9.95
CA ASP A 152 -6.63 -6.66 -9.28
C ASP A 152 -7.71 -7.65 -8.85
N ALA A 153 -8.87 -7.15 -8.44
CA ALA A 153 -10.01 -8.01 -8.14
C ALA A 153 -10.51 -8.77 -9.38
N ASP A 154 -10.46 -8.15 -10.57
CA ASP A 154 -10.77 -8.84 -11.82
C ASP A 154 -9.67 -9.85 -12.22
N ILE A 155 -8.40 -9.54 -11.92
CA ILE A 155 -7.30 -10.50 -12.07
C ILE A 155 -7.53 -11.72 -11.17
N LEU A 156 -7.82 -11.50 -9.89
CA LEU A 156 -8.10 -12.55 -8.92
C LEU A 156 -9.32 -13.39 -9.31
N ALA A 157 -10.36 -12.75 -9.85
CA ALA A 157 -11.55 -13.46 -10.34
C ALA A 157 -11.28 -14.35 -11.57
N ARG A 158 -10.23 -14.05 -12.36
CA ARG A 158 -9.78 -14.92 -13.45
C ARG A 158 -8.86 -16.04 -12.98
N LEU A 159 -8.21 -15.86 -11.84
CA LEU A 159 -7.24 -16.82 -11.29
C LEU A 159 -7.85 -17.75 -10.23
N THR A 160 -9.04 -17.43 -9.75
CA THR A 160 -9.73 -18.16 -8.67
C THR A 160 -11.18 -18.42 -9.05
N ILE A 161 -11.86 -19.26 -8.27
CA ILE A 161 -13.29 -19.56 -8.46
C ILE A 161 -14.22 -18.42 -7.99
N LEU A 162 -13.68 -17.44 -7.26
CA LEU A 162 -14.47 -16.38 -6.63
C LEU A 162 -14.64 -15.20 -7.59
N PRO A 163 -15.85 -14.64 -7.75
CA PRO A 163 -16.05 -13.48 -8.60
C PRO A 163 -15.40 -12.22 -8.00
N ALA A 164 -15.06 -11.23 -8.83
CA ALA A 164 -14.37 -10.01 -8.39
C ALA A 164 -15.15 -9.22 -7.33
N ALA A 165 -16.47 -9.35 -7.29
CA ALA A 165 -17.31 -8.76 -6.23
C ALA A 165 -16.96 -9.33 -4.84
N VAL A 166 -16.71 -10.63 -4.75
CA VAL A 166 -16.31 -11.30 -3.50
C VAL A 166 -14.91 -10.84 -3.09
N TRP A 167 -13.98 -10.75 -4.03
CA TRP A 167 -12.64 -10.20 -3.76
C TRP A 167 -12.68 -8.76 -3.26
N ASN A 168 -13.49 -7.89 -3.86
CA ASN A 168 -13.71 -6.53 -3.37
C ASN A 168 -14.21 -6.52 -1.92
N THR A 169 -15.19 -7.37 -1.59
CA THR A 169 -15.70 -7.49 -0.22
C THR A 169 -14.63 -7.98 0.74
N ILE A 170 -13.80 -8.96 0.34
CA ILE A 170 -12.68 -9.44 1.16
C ILE A 170 -11.70 -8.29 1.45
N PHE A 171 -11.32 -7.52 0.44
CA PHE A 171 -10.42 -6.37 0.64
C PHE A 171 -11.05 -5.33 1.57
N LEU A 172 -12.33 -5.01 1.40
CA LEU A 172 -13.03 -4.09 2.27
C LEU A 172 -13.03 -4.58 3.72
N LEU A 173 -13.37 -5.85 3.96
CA LEU A 173 -13.40 -6.44 5.30
C LEU A 173 -12.02 -6.44 5.95
N LEU A 174 -10.97 -6.81 5.23
CA LEU A 174 -9.60 -6.84 5.77
C LEU A 174 -9.07 -5.45 6.07
N THR A 175 -9.34 -4.47 5.20
CA THR A 175 -8.92 -3.07 5.43
C THR A 175 -9.69 -2.43 6.58
N LEU A 176 -10.99 -2.72 6.73
CA LEU A 176 -11.79 -2.30 7.89
C LEU A 176 -11.35 -2.99 9.17
N ALA A 177 -11.00 -4.27 9.12
CA ALA A 177 -10.47 -4.99 10.28
C ALA A 177 -9.15 -4.39 10.76
N ALA A 178 -8.25 -4.02 9.84
CA ALA A 178 -7.01 -3.33 10.18
C ALA A 178 -7.27 -1.95 10.81
N LEU A 179 -8.20 -1.16 10.23
CA LEU A 179 -8.61 0.12 10.80
C LEU A 179 -9.19 -0.04 12.21
N ALA A 180 -10.11 -0.98 12.41
CA ALA A 180 -10.70 -1.27 13.72
C ALA A 180 -9.65 -1.76 14.72
N GLY A 181 -8.67 -2.55 14.28
CA GLY A 181 -7.53 -2.97 15.09
C GLY A 181 -6.71 -1.77 15.58
N ALA A 182 -6.37 -0.84 14.68
CA ALA A 182 -5.63 0.37 15.04
C ALA A 182 -6.40 1.27 16.03
N VAL A 183 -7.72 1.40 15.84
CA VAL A 183 -8.59 2.15 16.77
C VAL A 183 -8.57 1.52 18.16
N ARG A 184 -8.60 0.18 18.25
CA ARG A 184 -8.51 -0.51 19.55
C ARG A 184 -7.16 -0.37 20.22
N VAL A 185 -6.07 -0.36 19.47
CA VAL A 185 -4.71 -0.23 20.02
C VAL A 185 -4.48 1.17 20.59
N THR A 186 -5.06 2.20 19.96
CA THR A 186 -4.84 3.60 20.34
C THR A 186 -5.83 4.13 21.38
N ASP A 187 -6.65 3.26 21.97
CA ASP A 187 -7.70 3.59 22.94
C ASP A 187 -8.66 4.71 22.48
N LEU A 188 -8.78 4.98 21.17
CA LEU A 188 -9.65 6.04 20.64
C LEU A 188 -11.16 5.78 20.84
N LEU A 189 -11.53 4.63 21.41
CA LEU A 189 -12.92 4.23 21.69
C LEU A 189 -13.19 3.85 23.16
N THR A 190 -12.26 4.13 24.08
CA THR A 190 -12.39 3.86 25.52
C THR A 190 -12.04 5.09 26.34
#